data_AF-A0A1W9W9F8-F1
#
_entry.id   AF-A0A1W9W9F8-F1
#
_cell.length_a   1.000
_cell.length_b   1.000
_cell.length_c   1.000
_cell.angle_alpha   90.00
_cell.angle_beta   90.00
_cell.angle_gamma   90.00
#
_symmetry.space_group_name_H-M   'P 1'
#
loop_
_entity.id
_entity.type
_entity.pdbx_description
1 polymer ?
#
loop_
_entity_poly.entity_id
_entity_poly.type
_entity_poly.pdbx_seq_one_letter_code
_entity_poly.pdbx_strand_id
1 'polypeptide(L)'
;MNSAIVSDPDKIAAAQTKDGLPGDNRMALAIADLQVASVPIGDENTTFSDYYHSIVSRVGADVQYADTRVDNQTEMLTYLDNYRESVSGVSLDEEMVNLIQYQRAYESAAKLISVADEMLGTLMNSL
;
A
#
# COMPACT_ATOMS: atom_id res chain seq x y z
N MET A 1 -3.47 1.46 -42.52
CA MET A 1 -2.43 2.26 -43.23
C MET A 1 -2.67 2.16 -44.73
N ASN A 2 -2.48 3.24 -45.47
CA ASN A 2 -2.65 3.23 -46.93
C ASN A 2 -1.48 2.46 -47.58
N SER A 3 -1.78 1.37 -48.29
CA SER A 3 -0.77 0.50 -48.91
C SER A 3 0.10 1.22 -49.94
N ALA A 4 -0.41 2.28 -50.58
CA ALA A 4 0.33 3.06 -51.55
C ALA A 4 1.43 3.94 -50.92
N ILE A 5 1.24 4.39 -49.67
CA ILE A 5 2.24 5.17 -48.91
C ILE A 5 3.30 4.24 -48.33
N VAL A 6 2.92 3.02 -47.95
CA VAL A 6 3.86 2.01 -47.43
C VAL A 6 4.83 1.55 -48.50
N SER A 7 4.37 1.41 -49.75
CA SER A 7 5.23 1.04 -50.89
C SER A 7 6.10 2.19 -51.39
N ASP A 8 5.71 3.44 -51.14
CA ASP A 8 6.35 4.63 -51.68
C ASP A 8 6.14 5.85 -50.77
N PRO A 9 7.14 6.16 -49.91
CA PRO A 9 7.10 7.33 -49.02
C PRO A 9 7.05 8.69 -49.74
N ASP A 10 7.44 8.77 -51.02
CA ASP A 10 7.43 10.03 -51.78
C ASP A 10 5.99 10.50 -52.08
N LYS A 11 5.00 9.64 -51.84
CA LYS A 11 3.58 9.98 -51.96
C LYS A 11 3.02 10.74 -50.75
N ILE A 12 3.83 11.02 -49.73
CA ILE A 12 3.43 11.89 -48.62
C ILE A 12 3.36 13.33 -49.12
N ALA A 13 2.13 13.88 -49.19
CA ALA A 13 1.91 15.24 -49.64
C ALA A 13 2.34 16.27 -48.57
N ALA A 14 3.53 16.84 -48.74
CA ALA A 14 4.02 17.96 -47.92
C ALA A 14 3.55 19.35 -48.43
N ALA A 15 3.19 19.44 -49.70
CA ALA A 15 2.66 20.66 -50.33
C ALA A 15 1.16 20.81 -50.05
N GLN A 16 0.70 22.05 -49.88
CA GLN A 16 -0.72 22.33 -49.62
C GLN A 16 -1.52 22.44 -50.92
N THR A 17 -0.91 22.94 -51.99
CA THR A 17 -1.55 23.09 -53.31
C THR A 17 -0.67 22.52 -54.41
N LYS A 18 -1.30 22.09 -55.51
CA LYS A 18 -0.60 21.56 -56.69
C LYS A 18 0.28 22.62 -57.37
N ASP A 19 -0.09 23.90 -57.25
CA ASP A 19 0.64 25.04 -57.83
C ASP A 19 1.90 25.43 -57.04
N GLY A 20 2.07 24.91 -55.82
CA GLY A 20 3.25 25.13 -54.98
C GLY A 20 4.42 24.16 -55.27
N LEU A 21 4.28 23.29 -56.26
CA LEU A 21 5.30 22.32 -56.63
C LEU A 21 6.27 22.91 -57.68
N PRO A 22 7.59 22.69 -57.56
CA PRO A 22 8.31 22.04 -56.45
C PRO A 22 8.68 23.04 -55.32
N GLY A 23 8.66 22.57 -54.06
CA GLY A 23 9.25 23.30 -52.92
C GLY A 23 8.27 23.72 -51.81
N ASP A 24 6.96 23.58 -51.99
CA ASP A 24 5.98 23.86 -50.93
C ASP A 24 5.98 22.77 -49.85
N ASN A 25 6.19 23.16 -48.60
CA ASN A 25 6.17 22.31 -47.41
C ASN A 25 5.13 22.77 -46.36
N ARG A 26 4.18 23.64 -46.72
CA ARG A 26 3.22 24.23 -45.79
C ARG A 26 2.35 23.21 -45.06
N MET A 27 2.01 22.07 -45.68
CA MET A 27 1.26 21.01 -44.99
C MET A 27 2.11 20.34 -43.91
N ALA A 28 3.40 20.09 -44.21
CA ALA A 28 4.32 19.53 -43.22
C ALA A 28 4.57 20.50 -42.05
N LEU A 29 4.67 21.81 -42.33
CA LEU A 29 4.74 22.84 -41.29
C LEU A 29 3.46 22.90 -40.44
N ALA A 30 2.29 22.85 -41.07
CA ALA A 30 1.02 22.82 -40.34
C ALA A 30 0.91 21.61 -39.41
N ILE A 31 1.41 20.44 -39.83
CA ILE A 31 1.50 19.24 -38.98
C ILE A 31 2.50 19.44 -37.83
N ALA A 32 3.64 20.06 -38.08
CA ALA A 32 4.62 20.37 -37.03
C ALA A 32 4.04 21.36 -36.00
N ASP A 33 3.30 22.37 -36.47
CA ASP A 33 2.66 23.37 -35.61
C ASP A 33 1.58 22.77 -34.71
N LEU A 34 0.97 21.63 -35.08
CA LEU A 34 0.04 20.91 -34.20
C LEU A 34 0.67 20.49 -32.87
N GLN A 35 2.00 20.34 -32.80
CA GLN A 35 2.69 20.01 -31.55
C GLN A 35 2.48 21.09 -30.47
N VAL A 36 2.42 22.35 -30.88
CA VAL A 36 2.26 23.52 -29.97
C VAL A 36 0.87 24.12 -30.03
N ALA A 37 0.07 23.77 -31.05
CA ALA A 37 -1.29 24.26 -31.17
C ALA A 37 -2.17 23.69 -30.05
N SER A 38 -3.05 24.56 -29.53
CA SER A 38 -4.14 24.13 -28.66
C SER A 38 -5.25 23.53 -29.52
N VAL A 39 -5.50 22.24 -29.33
CA VAL A 39 -6.49 21.45 -30.05
C VAL A 39 -7.53 20.87 -29.09
N PRO A 40 -8.77 20.66 -29.53
CA PRO A 40 -9.79 20.04 -28.70
C PRO A 40 -9.46 18.56 -28.49
N ILE A 41 -9.15 18.17 -27.26
CA ILE A 41 -8.91 16.79 -26.85
C ILE A 41 -9.90 16.45 -25.73
N GLY A 42 -10.92 15.65 -26.05
CA GLY A 42 -12.05 15.43 -25.14
C GLY A 42 -12.89 16.69 -24.99
N ASP A 43 -13.09 17.14 -23.75
CA ASP A 43 -13.86 18.34 -23.40
C ASP A 43 -12.98 19.59 -23.20
N GLU A 44 -11.66 19.47 -23.36
CA GLU A 44 -10.70 20.56 -23.12
C GLU A 44 -9.97 20.96 -24.41
N ASN A 45 -9.62 22.25 -24.50
CA ASN A 45 -8.73 22.75 -25.56
C ASN A 45 -7.32 22.88 -25.00
N THR A 46 -6.40 22.02 -25.44
CA THR A 46 -5.08 21.86 -24.82
C THR A 46 -4.04 21.43 -25.85
N THR A 47 -2.75 21.53 -25.51
CA THR A 47 -1.69 20.98 -26.37
C THR A 47 -1.56 19.47 -26.13
N PHE A 48 -1.03 18.73 -27.11
CA PHE A 48 -0.76 17.29 -26.91
C PHE A 48 0.19 17.04 -25.74
N SER A 49 1.17 17.93 -25.55
CA SER A 49 2.11 17.86 -24.43
C SER A 49 1.37 18.02 -23.11
N ASP A 50 0.56 19.07 -22.95
CA ASP A 50 -0.12 19.37 -21.69
C ASP A 50 -1.14 18.29 -21.33
N TYR A 51 -1.88 17.76 -22.32
CA TYR A 51 -2.79 16.64 -22.12
C TYR A 51 -2.07 15.37 -21.65
N TYR A 52 -0.91 15.07 -22.24
CA TYR A 52 -0.10 13.95 -21.79
C TYR A 52 0.41 14.15 -20.35
N HIS A 53 0.90 15.36 -20.03
CA HIS A 53 1.33 15.70 -18.68
C HIS A 53 0.18 15.62 -17.66
N SER A 54 -1.05 15.99 -18.04
CA SER A 54 -2.20 15.90 -17.13
C SER A 54 -2.55 14.44 -16.81
N ILE A 55 -2.47 13.54 -17.79
CA ILE A 55 -2.66 12.10 -17.57
C ILE A 55 -1.60 11.57 -16.61
N VAL A 56 -0.32 11.85 -16.87
CA VAL A 56 0.79 11.41 -16.01
C VAL A 56 0.65 11.97 -14.60
N SER A 57 0.28 13.24 -14.46
CA SER A 57 0.08 13.90 -13.17
C SER A 57 -1.09 13.27 -12.41
N ARG A 58 -2.19 12.94 -13.09
CA ARG A 58 -3.33 12.27 -12.47
C ARG A 58 -2.94 10.90 -11.93
N VAL A 59 -2.21 10.10 -12.71
CA VAL A 59 -1.70 8.80 -12.25
C VAL A 59 -0.76 8.97 -11.06
N GLY A 60 0.13 9.97 -11.08
CA GLY A 60 0.99 10.28 -9.95
C GLY A 60 0.22 10.63 -8.67
N ALA A 61 -0.82 11.47 -8.81
CA ALA A 61 -1.69 11.83 -7.70
C ALA A 61 -2.47 10.61 -7.15
N ASP A 62 -2.99 9.75 -8.04
CA ASP A 62 -3.71 8.53 -7.65
C ASP A 62 -2.80 7.56 -6.86
N VAL A 63 -1.55 7.40 -7.29
CA VAL A 63 -0.54 6.59 -6.59
C VAL A 63 -0.24 7.17 -5.21
N GLN A 64 0.03 8.48 -5.13
CA GLN A 64 0.30 9.14 -3.86
C GLN A 64 -0.87 9.04 -2.88
N TYR A 65 -2.10 9.17 -3.38
CA TYR A 65 -3.31 9.01 -2.59
C TYR A 65 -3.46 7.57 -2.07
N ALA A 66 -3.19 6.57 -2.91
CA ALA A 66 -3.25 5.17 -2.50
C ALA A 66 -2.21 4.83 -1.42
N ASP A 67 -0.98 5.32 -1.57
CA ASP A 67 0.12 5.10 -0.62
C ASP A 67 -0.22 5.70 0.76
N THR A 68 -0.61 6.97 0.77
CA THR A 68 -1.06 7.67 1.98
C THR A 68 -2.21 6.92 2.68
N ARG A 69 -3.13 6.33 1.92
CA ARG A 69 -4.25 5.59 2.48
C ARG A 69 -3.82 4.25 3.10
N VAL A 70 -2.84 3.57 2.50
CA VAL A 70 -2.27 2.33 3.06
C VAL A 70 -1.55 2.62 4.37
N ASP A 71 -0.76 3.70 4.43
CA ASP A 71 -0.05 4.11 5.65
C ASP A 71 -1.03 4.41 6.78
N ASN A 72 -2.03 5.27 6.53
CA ASN A 72 -3.06 5.59 7.52
C ASN A 72 -3.81 4.35 8.02
N GLN A 73 -4.15 3.42 7.12
CA GLN A 73 -4.84 2.19 7.50
C GLN A 73 -3.95 1.27 8.33
N THR A 74 -2.65 1.22 8.03
CA THR A 74 -1.65 0.43 8.77
C THR A 74 -1.44 0.99 10.18
N GLU A 75 -1.37 2.32 10.31
CA GLU A 75 -1.32 2.98 11.61
C GLU A 75 -2.58 2.71 12.44
N MET A 76 -3.76 2.80 11.82
CA MET A 76 -5.02 2.50 12.48
C MET A 76 -5.09 1.04 12.93
N LEU A 77 -4.65 0.09 12.10
CA LEU A 77 -4.58 -1.32 12.49
C LEU A 77 -3.65 -1.52 13.69
N THR A 78 -2.47 -0.93 13.65
CA THR A 78 -1.50 -1.00 14.76
C THR A 78 -2.09 -0.42 16.05
N TYR A 79 -2.79 0.71 15.96
CA TYR A 79 -3.48 1.30 17.11
C TYR A 79 -4.55 0.37 17.68
N LEU A 80 -5.37 -0.24 16.81
CA LEU A 80 -6.42 -1.17 17.23
C LEU A 80 -5.85 -2.46 17.83
N ASP A 81 -4.75 -2.98 17.29
CA ASP A 81 -4.07 -4.15 17.85
C ASP A 81 -3.50 -3.85 19.24
N ASN A 82 -2.81 -2.72 19.42
CA ASN A 82 -2.33 -2.27 20.73
C ASN A 82 -3.49 -2.06 21.72
N TYR A 83 -4.61 -1.48 21.26
CA TYR A 83 -5.79 -1.30 22.10
C TYR A 83 -6.36 -2.65 22.53
N ARG A 84 -6.47 -3.61 21.60
CA ARG A 84 -6.92 -4.98 21.90
C ARG A 84 -6.00 -5.67 22.89
N GLU A 85 -4.68 -5.53 22.74
CA GLU A 85 -3.69 -6.08 23.67
C GLU A 85 -3.74 -5.40 25.04
N SER A 86 -4.08 -4.11 25.13
CA SER A 86 -4.25 -3.45 26.43
C SER A 86 -5.47 -3.91 27.23
N VAL A 87 -6.56 -4.32 26.55
CA VAL A 87 -7.80 -4.77 27.19
C VAL A 87 -7.83 -6.28 27.41
N SER A 88 -7.27 -7.04 26.47
CA SER A 88 -7.39 -8.51 26.42
C SER A 88 -6.05 -9.21 26.22
N GLY A 89 -4.95 -8.48 26.21
CA GLY A 89 -3.62 -9.05 26.25
C GLY A 89 -3.32 -9.64 27.62
N VAL A 90 -2.41 -10.61 27.61
CA VAL A 90 -2.00 -11.35 28.78
C VAL A 90 -0.51 -11.11 28.95
N SER A 91 -0.10 -10.67 30.14
CA SER A 91 1.30 -10.50 30.46
C SER A 91 1.89 -11.84 30.87
N LEU A 92 2.76 -12.43 30.02
CA LEU A 92 3.46 -13.67 30.32
C LEU A 92 4.28 -13.59 31.61
N ASP A 93 4.80 -12.41 31.95
CA ASP A 93 5.54 -12.17 33.18
C ASP A 93 4.62 -12.22 34.40
N GLU A 94 3.42 -11.61 34.33
CA GLU A 94 2.43 -11.72 35.41
C GLU A 94 1.91 -13.15 35.56
N GLU A 95 1.65 -13.84 34.44
CA GLU A 95 1.29 -15.25 34.47
C GLU A 95 2.39 -16.12 35.07
N MET A 96 3.67 -15.84 34.77
CA MET A 96 4.79 -16.57 35.36
C MET A 96 4.94 -16.30 36.86
N VAL A 97 4.74 -15.05 37.31
CA VAL A 97 4.73 -14.72 38.74
C VAL A 97 3.59 -15.44 39.46
N ASN A 98 2.39 -15.45 38.89
CA ASN A 98 1.24 -16.18 39.43
C ASN A 98 1.50 -17.69 39.46
N LEU A 99 2.12 -18.25 38.41
CA LEU A 99 2.48 -19.66 38.34
C LEU A 99 3.50 -20.04 39.42
N ILE A 100 4.54 -19.23 39.63
CA ILE A 100 5.53 -19.42 40.71
C ILE A 100 4.84 -19.31 42.08
N GLN A 101 3.92 -18.37 42.26
CA GLN A 101 3.15 -18.23 43.49
C GLN A 101 2.32 -19.50 43.77
N TYR A 102 1.62 -20.02 42.78
CA TYR A 102 0.84 -21.26 42.91
C TYR A 102 1.73 -22.47 43.18
N GLN A 103 2.90 -22.57 42.55
CA GLN A 103 3.88 -23.62 42.84
C GLN A 103 4.33 -23.59 44.30
N ARG A 104 4.71 -22.41 44.83
CA ARG A 104 5.10 -22.25 46.23
C ARG A 104 3.97 -22.55 47.22
N ALA A 105 2.74 -22.12 46.88
CA ALA A 105 1.57 -22.42 47.69
C ALA A 105 1.32 -23.94 47.75
N TYR A 106 1.47 -24.63 46.62
CA TYR A 106 1.35 -26.09 46.54
C TYR A 106 2.42 -26.80 47.36
N GLU A 107 3.69 -26.42 47.23
CA GLU A 107 4.80 -26.96 48.04
C GLU A 107 4.55 -26.76 49.55
N SER A 108 4.06 -25.58 49.93
CA SER A 108 3.73 -25.26 51.32
C SER A 108 2.57 -26.12 51.84
N ALA A 109 1.52 -26.30 51.03
CA ALA A 109 0.38 -27.16 51.37
C ALA A 109 0.81 -28.64 51.51
N ALA A 110 1.65 -29.14 50.60
CA ALA A 110 2.22 -30.49 50.70
C ALA A 110 3.01 -30.67 52.01
N LYS A 111 3.80 -29.67 52.40
CA LYS A 111 4.57 -29.70 53.64
C LYS A 111 3.67 -29.67 54.88
N LEU A 112 2.59 -28.90 54.88
CA LEU A 112 1.58 -28.91 55.95
C LEU A 112 0.91 -30.28 56.10
N ILE A 113 0.60 -30.94 54.98
CA ILE A 113 0.06 -32.30 54.97
C ILE A 113 1.07 -33.27 55.59
N SER A 114 2.35 -33.20 55.21
CA SER A 114 3.39 -34.05 55.82
C SER A 114 3.52 -33.83 57.32
N VAL A 115 3.48 -32.58 57.78
CA VAL A 115 3.53 -32.26 59.22
C VAL A 115 2.29 -32.78 59.94
N ALA A 116 1.09 -32.66 59.34
CA ALA A 116 -0.13 -33.22 59.91
C ALA A 116 -0.07 -34.75 60.00
N ASP A 117 0.47 -35.43 58.98
CA ASP A 117 0.67 -36.88 58.97
C ASP A 117 1.67 -37.32 60.05
N GLU A 118 2.76 -36.58 60.23
CA GLU A 118 3.74 -36.83 61.30
C GLU A 118 3.13 -36.65 62.71
N MET A 119 2.29 -35.63 62.91
CA MET A 119 1.56 -35.42 64.16
C MET A 119 0.56 -36.56 64.43
N LEU A 120 -0.20 -36.99 63.42
CA LEU A 120 -1.13 -38.12 63.54
C LEU A 120 -0.40 -39.43 63.87
N GLY A 121 0.72 -39.70 63.19
CA GLY A 121 1.57 -40.86 63.48
C GLY A 121 2.12 -40.85 64.90
N THR A 122 2.55 -39.69 65.41
CA THR A 122 3.04 -39.54 66.79
C THR A 122 1.94 -39.83 67.81
N LEU A 123 0.73 -39.30 67.61
CA LEU A 123 -0.41 -39.56 68.49
C LEU A 123 -0.77 -41.05 68.51
N MET A 124 -0.81 -41.71 67.34
CA MET A 124 -1.12 -43.14 67.24
C MET A 124 -0.06 -44.04 67.87
N ASN A 125 1.23 -43.71 67.79
CA ASN A 125 2.31 -44.49 68.42
C ASN A 125 2.52 -44.20 69.91
N SER A 126 1.93 -43.11 70.44
CA SER A 126 2.00 -42.74 71.86
C SER A 126 0.88 -43.33 72.74
N LEU A 127 -0.06 -44.06 72.13
CA LEU A 127 -1.11 -44.87 72.76
C LEU A 127 -0.69 -46.34 72.79
#